data_AF-A0A940FHQ4-F1
#
_entry.id   AF-A0A940FHQ4-F1
#
_cell.length_a   1.000
_cell.length_b   1.000
_cell.length_c   1.000
_cell.angle_alpha   90.00
_cell.angle_beta   90.00
_cell.angle_gamma   90.00
#
_symmetry.space_group_name_H-M   'P 1'
#
loop_
_entity.id
_entity.type
_entity.pdbx_description
1 polymer ?
#
loop_
_entity_poly.entity_id
_entity_poly.type
_entity_poly.pdbx_seq_one_letter_code
_entity_poly.pdbx_strand_id
1 'polypeptide(L)'
;MKWNKRIFISLSILLPVFSFSQENKNSFDIYGYIHVDGGYNFNSIDPDWFDVMRPTKLPKYKNEFGTEGNYFIGVRQTRFGVRSSTKTKLGELKTQFDFDFFGFGKDAGQTTIHLVNGFGQLGKILVGQTPSTIMDVDVFPVTLDYWGPCSRIFNLNVQVRYTPVYT
;
A
#
# COMPACT_ATOMS: atom_id res chain seq x y z
N MET A 1 7.58 22.02 50.00
CA MET A 1 7.05 21.28 48.83
C MET A 1 7.30 22.11 47.58
N LYS A 2 8.39 21.86 46.84
CA LYS A 2 8.85 22.69 45.72
C LYS A 2 8.30 22.15 44.39
N TRP A 3 7.53 22.97 43.69
CA TRP A 3 7.00 22.69 42.35
C TRP A 3 8.10 22.87 41.28
N ASN A 4 8.40 21.82 40.52
CA ASN A 4 9.29 21.89 39.36
C ASN A 4 8.47 22.21 38.10
N LYS A 5 8.64 23.42 37.55
CA LYS A 5 8.14 23.78 36.23
C LYS A 5 8.97 23.06 35.17
N ARG A 6 8.40 22.11 34.44
CA ARG A 6 8.99 21.55 33.22
C ARG A 6 8.45 22.32 32.03
N ILE A 7 9.33 23.05 31.35
CA ILE A 7 9.05 23.74 30.09
C ILE A 7 9.15 22.70 28.97
N PHE A 8 8.06 22.47 28.25
CA PHE A 8 8.08 21.73 26.98
C PHE A 8 8.30 22.74 25.84
N ILE A 9 9.41 22.59 25.12
CA ILE A 9 9.64 23.31 23.86
C ILE A 9 9.30 22.33 22.74
N SER A 10 8.16 22.54 22.09
CA SER A 10 7.83 21.88 20.82
C SER A 10 8.36 22.75 19.69
N LEU A 11 9.30 22.23 18.91
CA LEU A 11 9.79 22.87 17.69
C LEU A 11 9.04 22.27 16.50
N SER A 12 8.00 22.96 16.06
CA SER A 12 7.23 22.58 14.86
C SER A 12 7.87 23.23 13.64
N ILE A 13 8.60 22.46 12.83
CA ILE A 13 9.13 22.93 11.55
C ILE A 13 7.98 22.89 10.54
N LEU A 14 7.36 24.04 10.29
CA LEU A 14 6.45 24.24 9.16
C LEU A 14 7.29 24.52 7.91
N LEU A 15 7.50 23.50 7.08
CA LEU A 15 8.00 23.71 5.72
C LEU A 15 6.89 24.37 4.89
N PRO A 16 7.14 25.49 4.20
CA PRO A 16 6.19 26.04 3.24
C PRO A 16 6.07 25.07 2.07
N VAL A 17 4.93 24.41 1.96
CA VAL A 17 4.57 23.65 0.76
C VAL A 17 4.23 24.68 -0.32
N PHE A 18 5.22 25.06 -1.12
CA PHE A 18 4.97 25.75 -2.37
C PHE A 18 4.30 24.76 -3.32
N SER A 19 2.98 24.81 -3.43
CA SER A 19 2.28 24.18 -4.55
C SER A 19 2.37 25.11 -5.76
N PHE A 20 3.28 24.80 -6.68
CA PHE A 20 3.21 25.33 -8.02
C PHE A 20 2.06 24.62 -8.74
N SER A 21 0.93 25.30 -8.91
CA SER A 21 -0.13 24.85 -9.82
C SER A 21 0.32 25.13 -11.25
N GLN A 22 1.03 24.19 -11.85
CA GLN A 22 1.23 24.22 -13.30
C GLN A 22 -0.09 23.82 -13.95
N GLU A 23 -0.65 24.71 -14.77
CA GLU A 23 -1.83 24.47 -15.62
C GLU A 23 -1.45 23.51 -16.76
N ASN A 24 -0.96 22.32 -16.40
CA ASN A 24 -0.30 21.44 -17.35
C ASN A 24 -1.32 20.42 -17.86
N LYS A 25 -1.60 20.48 -19.18
CA LYS A 25 -2.50 19.54 -19.87
C LYS A 25 -2.06 18.08 -19.72
N ASN A 26 -0.81 17.86 -19.32
CA ASN A 26 -0.23 16.57 -19.03
C ASN A 26 0.46 16.63 -17.65
N SER A 27 0.28 15.59 -16.83
CA SER A 27 0.95 15.42 -15.55
C SER A 27 1.80 14.15 -15.54
N PHE A 28 2.88 14.19 -14.76
CA PHE A 28 3.74 13.04 -14.50
C PHE A 28 4.24 13.15 -13.08
N ASP A 29 3.83 12.20 -12.24
CA ASP A 29 4.17 12.16 -10.83
C ASP A 29 5.01 10.91 -10.54
N ILE A 30 6.14 11.12 -9.88
CA ILE A 30 6.90 10.06 -9.22
C ILE A 30 6.58 10.17 -7.73
N TYR A 31 6.17 9.06 -7.13
CA TYR A 31 5.76 9.03 -5.74
C TYR A 31 6.17 7.72 -5.07
N GLY A 32 6.05 7.69 -3.75
CA GLY A 32 6.41 6.53 -2.96
C GLY A 32 6.75 6.91 -1.54
N TYR A 33 7.12 5.92 -0.76
CA TYR A 33 7.59 6.07 0.61
C TYR A 33 8.49 4.90 0.99
N ILE A 34 9.48 5.17 1.83
CA ILE A 34 10.25 4.15 2.52
C ILE A 34 9.52 3.86 3.83
N HIS A 35 9.22 2.58 4.08
CA HIS A 35 8.53 2.13 5.29
C HIS A 35 9.43 1.14 6.02
N VAL A 36 9.63 1.38 7.32
CA VAL A 36 10.24 0.42 8.24
C VAL A 36 9.20 0.08 9.30
N ASP A 37 8.84 -1.18 9.41
CA ASP A 37 7.88 -1.69 10.37
C ASP A 37 8.47 -2.80 11.21
N GLY A 38 7.95 -2.98 12.41
CA GLY A 38 8.40 -4.03 13.32
C GLY A 38 7.38 -4.27 14.42
N GLY A 39 7.44 -5.47 15.00
CA GLY A 39 6.44 -5.93 15.94
C GLY A 39 6.88 -7.17 16.71
N TYR A 40 6.03 -7.56 17.66
CA TYR A 40 6.19 -8.77 18.44
C TYR A 40 4.90 -9.59 18.38
N ASN A 41 5.00 -10.80 17.89
CA ASN A 41 3.90 -11.77 17.90
C ASN A 41 3.95 -12.52 19.23
N PHE A 42 2.90 -12.43 20.04
CA PHE A 42 2.79 -13.19 21.29
C PHE A 42 2.58 -14.68 21.05
N ASN A 43 1.91 -15.04 19.95
CA ASN A 43 1.67 -16.41 19.52
C ASN A 43 2.45 -16.71 18.23
N SER A 44 2.39 -17.94 17.72
CA SER A 44 2.98 -18.30 16.43
C SER A 44 2.10 -17.85 15.24
N ILE A 45 2.73 -17.46 14.13
CA ILE A 45 2.10 -17.15 12.83
C ILE A 45 2.86 -17.93 11.75
N ASP A 46 2.22 -18.23 10.61
CA ASP A 46 2.90 -18.79 9.44
C ASP A 46 4.20 -17.99 9.14
N PRO A 47 5.38 -18.65 9.07
CA PRO A 47 6.66 -17.98 8.87
C PRO A 47 6.77 -17.16 7.58
N ASP A 48 5.95 -17.41 6.56
CA ASP A 48 5.94 -16.60 5.33
C ASP A 48 5.13 -15.29 5.49
N TRP A 49 4.38 -15.16 6.58
CA TRP A 49 3.45 -14.08 6.88
C TRP A 49 3.70 -13.48 8.28
N PHE A 50 4.93 -13.64 8.77
CA PHE A 50 5.36 -13.31 10.13
C PHE A 50 5.14 -11.84 10.55
N ASP A 51 5.08 -10.93 9.58
CA ASP A 51 5.00 -9.48 9.76
C ASP A 51 3.60 -8.91 9.50
N VAL A 52 2.59 -9.76 9.32
CA VAL A 52 1.21 -9.32 9.08
C VAL A 52 0.15 -10.17 9.77
N MET A 53 -0.96 -9.53 10.13
CA MET A 53 -2.11 -10.19 10.75
C MET A 53 -3.08 -10.74 9.71
N ARG A 54 -2.77 -11.93 9.19
CA ARG A 54 -3.62 -12.65 8.24
C ARG A 54 -4.37 -13.82 8.93
N PRO A 55 -5.70 -13.77 9.10
CA PRO A 55 -6.46 -14.81 9.81
C PRO A 55 -6.28 -16.22 9.26
N THR A 56 -6.15 -16.37 7.95
CA THR A 56 -5.94 -17.68 7.30
C THR A 56 -4.55 -18.26 7.51
N LYS A 57 -3.65 -17.51 8.17
CA LYS A 57 -2.25 -17.84 8.46
C LYS A 57 -1.97 -17.90 9.96
N LEU A 58 -3.02 -17.88 10.77
CA LEU A 58 -2.95 -18.22 12.18
C LEU A 58 -2.96 -19.75 12.34
N PRO A 59 -2.30 -20.29 13.38
CA PRO A 59 -2.23 -21.72 13.64
C PRO A 59 -3.63 -22.28 13.91
N LYS A 60 -3.94 -23.41 13.28
CA LYS A 60 -5.17 -24.19 13.49
C LYS A 60 -5.05 -25.13 14.69
N TYR A 61 -3.83 -25.51 15.04
CA TYR A 61 -3.53 -26.36 16.18
C TYR A 61 -2.22 -25.93 16.86
N LYS A 62 -2.03 -26.39 18.11
CA LYS A 62 -0.88 -26.03 18.93
C LYS A 62 0.44 -26.41 18.22
N ASN A 63 1.37 -25.47 18.17
CA ASN A 63 2.71 -25.62 17.59
C ASN A 63 2.75 -25.92 16.07
N GLU A 64 1.71 -25.59 15.29
CA GLU A 64 1.73 -25.74 13.83
C GLU A 64 2.92 -25.01 13.17
N PHE A 65 3.23 -23.81 13.67
CA PHE A 65 4.31 -22.95 13.15
C PHE A 65 5.50 -22.83 14.11
N GLY A 66 5.67 -23.80 15.01
CA GLY A 66 6.76 -23.79 16.00
C GLY A 66 6.39 -23.08 17.30
N THR A 67 7.40 -22.50 17.96
CA THR A 67 7.27 -21.88 19.29
C THR A 67 6.54 -20.55 19.22
N GLU A 68 5.75 -20.25 20.25
CA GLU A 68 5.13 -18.94 20.47
C GLU A 68 6.21 -17.87 20.72
N GLY A 69 5.92 -16.63 20.32
CA GLY A 69 6.83 -15.51 20.54
C GLY A 69 7.83 -15.31 19.40
N ASN A 70 7.67 -14.26 18.60
CA ASN A 70 8.71 -13.81 17.67
C ASN A 70 8.69 -12.29 17.49
N TYR A 71 9.88 -11.68 17.43
CA TYR A 71 10.06 -10.30 17.00
C TYR A 71 10.32 -10.26 15.49
N PHE A 72 9.87 -9.20 14.84
CA PHE A 72 10.22 -8.92 13.45
C PHE A 72 10.49 -7.45 13.20
N ILE A 73 11.29 -7.19 12.17
CA ILE A 73 11.51 -5.86 11.61
C ILE A 73 11.73 -6.02 10.10
N GLY A 74 11.14 -5.13 9.31
CA GLY A 74 11.11 -5.25 7.86
C GLY A 74 10.96 -3.91 7.14
N VAL A 75 11.10 -3.99 5.82
CA VAL A 75 10.88 -2.87 4.88
C VAL A 75 9.96 -3.24 3.73
N ARG A 76 9.30 -4.39 3.84
CA ARG A 76 8.49 -5.04 2.78
C ARG A 76 7.35 -4.15 2.29
N GLN A 77 6.85 -3.26 3.13
CA GLN A 77 5.78 -2.31 2.79
C GLN A 77 6.26 -1.07 2.00
N THR A 78 7.57 -0.89 1.83
CA THR A 78 8.14 0.21 1.02
C THR A 78 7.53 0.18 -0.37
N ARG A 79 7.09 1.35 -0.86
CA ARG A 79 6.38 1.48 -2.12
C ARG A 79 6.99 2.55 -2.99
N PHE A 80 7.04 2.28 -4.29
CA PHE A 80 7.38 3.22 -5.33
C PHE A 80 6.33 3.18 -6.43
N GLY A 81 6.04 4.34 -7.00
CA GLY A 81 5.02 4.51 -8.01
C GLY A 81 5.32 5.63 -8.99
N VAL A 82 4.84 5.45 -10.21
CA VAL A 82 4.84 6.47 -11.25
C VAL A 82 3.44 6.50 -11.85
N ARG A 83 2.86 7.69 -11.95
CA ARG A 83 1.61 7.90 -12.66
C ARG A 83 1.73 9.05 -13.65
N SER A 84 1.05 8.93 -14.77
CA SER A 84 0.98 9.99 -15.76
C SER A 84 -0.45 10.21 -16.23
N SER A 85 -0.76 11.45 -16.61
CA SER A 85 -1.99 11.80 -17.32
C SER A 85 -1.65 12.65 -18.52
N THR A 86 -2.17 12.31 -19.71
CA THR A 86 -1.91 13.05 -20.94
C THR A 86 -3.20 13.20 -21.73
N LYS A 87 -3.53 14.42 -22.15
CA LYS A 87 -4.71 14.65 -23.00
C LYS A 87 -4.41 14.24 -24.45
N THR A 88 -5.20 13.29 -24.99
CA THR A 88 -5.10 12.84 -26.39
C THR A 88 -6.38 13.15 -27.16
N LYS A 89 -6.38 12.99 -28.49
CA LYS A 89 -7.58 13.13 -29.33
C LYS A 89 -8.68 12.12 -29.01
N LEU A 90 -8.31 10.97 -28.42
CA LEU A 90 -9.22 9.87 -28.08
C LEU A 90 -9.72 9.94 -26.62
N GLY A 91 -9.27 10.94 -25.86
CA GLY A 91 -9.55 11.09 -24.43
C GLY A 91 -8.27 11.23 -23.60
N GLU A 92 -8.43 11.32 -22.28
CA GLU A 92 -7.30 11.34 -21.35
C GLU A 92 -6.67 9.95 -21.27
N LEU A 93 -5.35 9.88 -21.49
CA LEU A 93 -4.53 8.69 -21.28
C LEU A 93 -3.93 8.77 -19.88
N LYS A 94 -4.38 7.92 -18.98
CA LYS A 94 -3.79 7.72 -17.65
C LYS A 94 -2.95 6.46 -17.67
N THR A 95 -1.76 6.50 -17.08
CA THR A 95 -0.96 5.30 -16.83
C THR A 95 -0.51 5.30 -15.38
N GLN A 96 -0.41 4.12 -14.79
CA GLN A 96 0.05 3.96 -13.42
C GLN A 96 0.84 2.65 -13.30
N PHE A 97 2.02 2.76 -12.71
CA PHE A 97 2.91 1.66 -12.41
C PHE A 97 3.40 1.79 -10.98
N ASP A 98 3.01 0.86 -10.12
CA ASP A 98 3.37 0.82 -8.71
C ASP A 98 3.88 -0.55 -8.33
N PHE A 99 4.92 -0.58 -7.50
CA PHE A 99 5.34 -1.81 -6.84
C PHE A 99 5.63 -1.56 -5.36
N ASP A 100 5.45 -2.59 -4.56
CA ASP A 100 6.02 -2.69 -3.22
C ASP A 100 6.99 -3.87 -3.12
N PHE A 101 7.56 -4.09 -1.94
CA PHE A 101 8.51 -5.18 -1.69
C PHE A 101 7.88 -6.34 -0.92
N PHE A 102 6.55 -6.46 -0.94
CA PHE A 102 5.85 -7.34 -0.01
C PHE A 102 6.06 -8.82 -0.34
N GLY A 103 6.10 -9.19 -1.62
CA GLY A 103 6.24 -10.57 -2.07
C GLY A 103 4.97 -11.41 -1.84
N PHE A 104 4.50 -12.09 -2.88
CA PHE A 104 3.30 -12.94 -2.84
C PHE A 104 3.54 -14.23 -3.63
N GLY A 105 2.66 -15.23 -3.42
CA GLY A 105 2.73 -16.50 -4.13
C GLY A 105 4.00 -17.26 -3.79
N LYS A 106 4.85 -17.50 -4.80
CA LYS A 106 6.14 -18.20 -4.63
C LYS A 106 7.18 -17.38 -3.85
N ASP A 107 6.99 -16.07 -3.76
CA ASP A 107 7.92 -15.13 -3.11
C ASP A 107 7.39 -14.68 -1.74
N ALA A 108 6.41 -15.40 -1.17
CA ALA A 108 5.90 -15.13 0.18
C ALA A 108 7.03 -15.20 1.22
N GLY A 109 6.98 -14.32 2.23
CA GLY A 109 8.03 -14.20 3.25
C GLY A 109 9.32 -13.50 2.78
N GLN A 110 9.45 -13.19 1.48
CA GLN A 110 10.64 -12.56 0.92
C GLN A 110 10.43 -11.07 0.61
N THR A 111 11.49 -10.28 0.79
CA THR A 111 11.52 -8.88 0.34
C THR A 111 11.78 -8.83 -1.16
N THR A 112 10.71 -8.87 -1.96
CA THR A 112 10.78 -8.96 -3.43
C THR A 112 9.79 -8.00 -4.09
N ILE A 113 10.12 -7.54 -5.29
CA ILE A 113 9.25 -6.64 -6.05
C ILE A 113 7.92 -7.33 -6.33
N HIS A 114 6.84 -6.70 -5.88
CA HIS A 114 5.47 -7.12 -6.10
C HIS A 114 4.71 -6.00 -6.80
N LEU A 115 4.18 -6.30 -8.00
CA LEU A 115 3.42 -5.35 -8.81
C LEU A 115 2.07 -5.06 -8.13
N VAL A 116 1.81 -3.80 -7.80
CA VAL A 116 0.56 -3.34 -7.19
C VAL A 116 -0.38 -2.83 -8.27
N ASN A 117 0.06 -1.85 -9.05
CA ASN A 117 -0.67 -1.32 -10.21
C ASN A 117 0.21 -1.40 -11.45
N GLY A 118 -0.36 -1.79 -12.57
CA GLY A 118 0.31 -1.85 -13.86
C GLY A 118 -0.73 -1.76 -14.96
N PHE A 119 -1.24 -0.56 -15.22
CA PHE A 119 -2.34 -0.36 -16.16
C PHE A 119 -2.22 0.94 -16.95
N GLY A 120 -2.93 0.95 -18.08
CA GLY A 120 -3.23 2.14 -18.85
C GLY A 120 -4.74 2.30 -19.02
N GLN A 121 -5.24 3.52 -18.95
CA GLN A 121 -6.62 3.88 -19.19
C GLN A 121 -6.70 4.97 -20.25
N LEU A 122 -7.42 4.72 -21.35
CA LEU A 122 -7.71 5.70 -22.38
C LEU A 122 -9.21 6.02 -22.36
N GLY A 123 -9.54 7.23 -21.91
CA GLY A 123 -10.92 7.65 -21.71
C GLY A 123 -11.65 6.68 -20.77
N LYS A 124 -12.58 5.90 -21.32
CA LYS A 124 -13.45 4.98 -20.57
C LYS A 124 -12.92 3.55 -20.47
N ILE A 125 -11.87 3.21 -21.20
CA ILE A 125 -11.34 1.84 -21.29
C ILE A 125 -10.02 1.76 -20.51
N LEU A 126 -9.94 0.81 -19.58
CA LEU A 126 -8.73 0.46 -18.85
C LEU A 126 -8.28 -0.95 -19.23
N VAL A 127 -6.97 -1.13 -19.40
CA VAL A 127 -6.31 -2.43 -19.60
C VAL A 127 -5.10 -2.54 -18.68
N GLY A 128 -5.02 -3.64 -17.95
CA GLY A 128 -3.87 -3.97 -17.10
C GLY A 128 -4.27 -4.45 -15.72
N GLN A 129 -3.31 -4.47 -14.80
CA GLN A 129 -3.51 -4.86 -13.41
C GLN A 129 -3.86 -3.65 -12.55
N THR A 130 -4.99 -3.75 -11.85
CA THR A 130 -5.48 -2.74 -10.89
C THR A 130 -6.46 -3.44 -9.94
N PRO A 131 -6.87 -2.82 -8.81
CA PRO A 131 -7.97 -3.32 -7.98
C PRO A 131 -9.21 -3.74 -8.77
N SER A 132 -9.74 -4.91 -8.40
CA SER A 132 -11.00 -5.45 -8.94
C SER A 132 -12.17 -4.48 -8.74
N THR A 133 -13.22 -4.60 -9.55
CA THR A 133 -14.41 -3.72 -9.45
C THR A 133 -15.28 -3.97 -8.22
N ILE A 134 -15.10 -5.09 -7.54
CA ILE A 134 -15.75 -5.38 -6.25
C ILE A 134 -14.98 -4.80 -5.06
N MET A 135 -13.90 -4.06 -5.33
CA MET A 135 -13.01 -3.47 -4.35
C MET A 135 -13.05 -1.94 -4.50
N ASP A 136 -13.21 -1.25 -3.37
CA ASP A 136 -13.09 0.20 -3.28
C ASP A 136 -11.96 0.52 -2.30
N VAL A 137 -10.86 1.07 -2.83
CA VAL A 137 -9.66 1.36 -2.04
C VAL A 137 -9.87 2.59 -1.15
N ASP A 138 -10.73 3.53 -1.56
CA ASP A 138 -10.87 4.83 -0.92
C ASP A 138 -11.69 4.74 0.38
N VAL A 139 -12.47 3.67 0.55
CA VAL A 139 -13.25 3.40 1.76
C VAL A 139 -12.47 2.60 2.81
N PHE A 140 -11.23 2.22 2.53
CA PHE A 140 -10.45 1.44 3.50
C PHE A 140 -9.94 2.32 4.64
N PRO A 141 -10.08 1.86 5.89
CA PRO A 141 -9.45 2.54 7.01
C PRO A 141 -7.93 2.51 6.82
N VAL A 142 -7.26 3.58 7.21
CA VAL A 142 -5.81 3.59 7.31
C VAL A 142 -5.42 2.66 8.45
N THR A 143 -4.69 1.59 8.13
CA THR A 143 -4.16 0.63 9.09
C THR A 143 -2.64 0.68 9.15
N LEU A 144 -2.08 0.38 10.32
CA LEU A 144 -0.65 0.17 10.48
C LEU A 144 -0.21 -1.19 9.89
N ASP A 145 -1.07 -2.19 10.04
CA ASP A 145 -0.86 -3.53 9.46
C ASP A 145 -1.11 -3.50 7.94
N TYR A 146 -0.19 -4.10 7.17
CA TYR A 146 -0.25 -4.15 5.71
C TYR A 146 -1.49 -4.91 5.20
N TRP A 147 -1.81 -6.04 5.84
CA TRP A 147 -2.93 -6.90 5.43
C TRP A 147 -4.26 -6.15 5.57
N GLY A 148 -4.39 -5.38 6.65
CA GLY A 148 -5.54 -4.54 6.95
C GLY A 148 -6.72 -5.33 7.54
N PRO A 149 -7.93 -4.74 7.56
CA PRO A 149 -9.09 -5.37 8.19
C PRO A 149 -9.52 -6.64 7.44
N CYS A 150 -9.96 -7.65 8.20
CA CYS A 150 -10.33 -8.97 7.66
C CYS A 150 -11.51 -8.94 6.67
N SER A 151 -12.34 -7.88 6.72
CA SER A 151 -13.47 -7.66 5.82
C SER A 151 -13.08 -6.98 4.50
N ARG A 152 -11.79 -6.72 4.28
CA ARG A 152 -11.28 -6.12 3.05
C ARG A 152 -11.30 -7.15 1.92
N ILE A 153 -12.07 -6.89 0.87
CA ILE A 153 -11.93 -7.62 -0.39
C ILE A 153 -10.70 -7.04 -1.11
N PHE A 154 -9.59 -7.77 -1.08
CA PHE A 154 -8.34 -7.36 -1.73
C PHE A 154 -8.02 -8.31 -2.88
N ASN A 155 -8.14 -7.82 -4.12
CA ASN A 155 -7.79 -8.58 -5.30
C ASN A 155 -7.26 -7.64 -6.38
N LEU A 156 -6.00 -7.85 -6.76
CA LEU A 156 -5.36 -7.20 -7.90
C LEU A 156 -5.38 -8.20 -9.04
N ASN A 157 -6.06 -7.87 -10.14
CA ASN A 157 -6.16 -8.77 -11.28
C ASN A 157 -5.95 -8.01 -12.59
N VAL A 158 -5.41 -8.73 -13.57
CA VAL A 158 -5.38 -8.24 -14.95
C VAL A 158 -6.82 -8.20 -15.46
N GLN A 159 -7.24 -7.04 -15.96
CA GLN A 159 -8.60 -6.82 -16.45
C GLN A 159 -8.66 -5.87 -17.63
N VAL A 160 -9.76 -6.00 -18.39
CA VAL A 160 -10.25 -4.98 -19.30
C VAL A 160 -11.52 -4.41 -18.68
N ARG A 161 -11.55 -3.10 -18.41
CA ARG A 161 -12.66 -2.44 -17.72
C ARG A 161 -13.19 -1.28 -18.56
N TYR A 162 -14.51 -1.20 -18.68
CA TYR A 162 -15.20 -0.04 -19.26
C TYR A 162 -15.97 0.71 -18.17
N THR A 163 -15.72 2.00 -18.03
CA THR A 163 -16.45 2.87 -17.10
C THR A 163 -17.37 3.80 -17.89
N PRO A 164 -18.71 3.61 -17.84
CA PRO A 164 -19.65 4.37 -18.69
C PRO A 164 -19.79 5.85 -18.29
N VAL A 165 -19.46 6.18 -17.04
CA VAL A 165 -19.57 7.53 -16.45
C VAL A 165 -18.21 8.22 -16.39
N TYR A 166 -18.22 9.56 -16.47
CA TYR A 166 -17.07 10.38 -16.15
C TYR A 166 -17.10 10.64 -14.64
N THR A 167 -16.17 10.04 -13.91
CA THR A 167 -15.80 10.40 -12.53
C THR A 167 -14.68 11.40 -12.54
#